data_AF-A0A353T4W3-F1
#
_entry.id   AF-A0A353T4W3-F1
#
_cell.length_a   1.000
_cell.length_b   1.000
_cell.length_c   1.000
_cell.angle_alpha   90.00
_cell.angle_beta   90.00
_cell.angle_gamma   90.00
#
_symmetry.space_group_name_H-M   'P 1'
#
loop_
_entity.id
_entity.type
_entity.pdbx_description
1 polymer ?
#
loop_
_entity_poly.entity_id
_entity_poly.type
_entity_poly.pdbx_seq_one_letter_code
_entity_poly.pdbx_strand_id
1 'polypeptide(L)'
;KALSALSDARERDGRPIGELLGDAVRNSVNVLLMVGGFIVFFSVVIDLLMRIKVIDAIATVVSIPLKPFHIGHSLVKSIIGGMLEVTTGGKLVSMTSVSLQQKIAAVSFLVGWSGLSIHAQTASLLSGTGVRFSLYALCKFLHGILAALLSIPLTRLLYPAASEVFRPFPGAFSPGWKEILLSSLHLLVAGILCIALLAVLCCLFEKSEKARSGRH
;
A
#
# COMPACT_ATOMS: atom_id res chain seq x y z
N LYS A 1 23.65 11.58 22.76
CA LYS A 1 23.47 12.66 21.76
C LYS A 1 22.00 12.88 21.40
N ALA A 2 21.26 11.90 20.86
CA ALA A 2 19.83 12.09 20.57
C ALA A 2 18.94 12.21 21.83
N LEU A 3 19.14 11.35 22.83
CA LEU A 3 18.39 11.40 24.10
C LEU A 3 18.67 12.67 24.91
N SER A 4 19.93 13.12 24.96
CA SER A 4 20.31 14.38 25.61
C SER A 4 19.67 15.57 24.89
N ALA A 5 19.71 15.60 23.55
CA ALA A 5 19.06 16.66 22.77
C ALA A 5 17.53 16.69 22.96
N LEU A 6 16.89 15.52 23.16
CA LEU A 6 15.46 15.41 23.42
C LEU A 6 15.11 15.87 24.84
N SER A 7 15.97 15.61 25.83
CA SER A 7 15.85 16.15 27.20
C SER A 7 16.04 17.66 27.23
N ASP A 8 17.08 18.18 26.56
CA ASP A 8 17.36 19.61 26.46
C ASP A 8 16.25 20.36 25.72
N ALA A 9 15.59 19.72 24.74
CA ALA A 9 14.44 20.28 24.04
C ALA A 9 13.19 20.29 24.92
N ARG A 10 12.97 19.24 25.73
CA ARG A 10 11.87 19.18 26.70
C ARG A 10 12.00 20.24 27.79
N GLU A 11 13.20 20.44 28.31
CA GLU A 11 13.48 21.49 29.30
C GLU A 11 13.31 22.90 28.71
N ARG A 12 13.64 23.09 27.43
CA ARG A 12 13.43 24.35 26.71
C ARG A 12 11.98 24.65 26.33
N ASP A 13 11.16 23.62 26.08
CA ASP A 13 9.73 23.80 25.73
C ASP A 13 8.94 24.36 26.93
N GLY A 14 9.23 23.91 28.16
CA GLY A 14 8.70 24.49 29.40
C GLY A 14 7.19 24.32 29.63
N ARG A 15 6.43 23.86 28.62
CA ARG A 15 4.98 23.64 28.70
C ARG A 15 4.60 22.48 29.63
N PRO A 16 3.51 22.60 30.40
CA PRO A 16 3.03 21.52 31.25
C PRO A 16 2.55 20.31 30.42
N ILE A 17 2.65 19.11 30.99
CA ILE A 17 2.30 17.86 30.30
C ILE A 17 0.86 17.83 29.77
N GLY A 18 -0.08 18.48 30.47
CA GLY A 18 -1.48 18.58 30.05
C GLY A 18 -1.67 19.39 28.76
N GLU A 19 -0.86 20.42 28.56
CA GLU A 19 -0.88 21.23 27.32
C GLU A 19 -0.30 20.43 26.15
N LEU A 20 0.83 19.74 26.36
CA LEU A 20 1.44 18.86 25.36
C LEU A 20 0.49 17.72 24.94
N LEU A 21 -0.21 17.11 25.91
CA LEU A 21 -1.20 16.07 25.63
C LEU A 21 -2.41 16.65 24.87
N GLY A 22 -2.90 17.82 25.28
CA GLY A 22 -4.00 18.51 24.60
C GLY A 22 -3.67 18.83 23.14
N ASP A 23 -2.46 19.33 22.88
CA ASP A 23 -1.96 19.62 21.54
C ASP A 23 -1.82 18.36 20.69
N ALA A 24 -1.25 17.29 21.27
CA ALA A 24 -1.11 16.01 20.58
C ALA A 24 -2.47 15.43 20.16
N VAL A 25 -3.47 15.50 21.06
CA VAL A 25 -4.84 15.04 20.77
C VAL A 25 -5.48 15.90 19.68
N ARG A 26 -5.43 17.24 19.80
CA ARG A 26 -6.00 18.16 18.80
C ARG A 26 -5.37 17.94 17.42
N ASN A 27 -4.04 17.83 17.36
CA ASN A 27 -3.33 17.56 16.12
C ASN A 27 -3.74 16.20 15.53
N SER A 28 -3.84 15.16 16.35
CA SER A 28 -4.25 13.83 15.91
C SER A 28 -5.68 13.84 15.34
N VAL A 29 -6.61 14.54 15.98
CA VAL A 29 -8.00 14.70 15.48
C VAL A 29 -8.02 15.44 14.14
N ASN A 30 -7.25 16.53 14.01
CA ASN A 30 -7.18 17.28 12.75
C ASN A 30 -6.63 16.41 11.61
N VAL A 31 -5.55 15.66 11.85
CA VAL A 31 -4.98 14.74 10.86
C VAL A 31 -6.01 13.65 10.50
N LEU A 32 -6.69 13.05 11.49
CA LEU A 32 -7.69 12.02 11.24
C LEU A 32 -8.87 12.54 10.40
N LEU A 33 -9.39 13.72 10.73
CA LEU A 33 -10.48 14.36 9.97
C LEU A 33 -10.05 14.69 8.55
N MET A 34 -8.82 15.17 8.36
CA MET A 34 -8.26 15.41 7.03
C MET A 34 -8.19 14.11 6.22
N VAL A 35 -7.55 13.07 6.75
CA VAL A 35 -7.41 11.75 6.09
C VAL A 35 -8.78 11.17 5.76
N GLY A 36 -9.70 11.15 6.73
CA GLY A 36 -11.06 10.65 6.56
C GLY A 36 -11.84 11.44 5.51
N GLY A 37 -11.71 12.77 5.51
CA GLY A 37 -12.31 13.65 4.51
C GLY A 37 -11.82 13.34 3.08
N PHE A 38 -10.51 13.12 2.89
CA PHE A 38 -9.95 12.72 1.60
C PHE A 38 -10.46 11.34 1.16
N ILE A 39 -10.52 10.35 2.06
CA ILE A 39 -11.06 9.02 1.75
C ILE A 39 -12.51 9.12 1.29
N VAL A 40 -13.37 9.83 2.05
CA VAL A 40 -14.79 9.99 1.71
C VAL A 40 -14.97 10.75 0.40
N PHE A 41 -14.26 11.85 0.20
CA PHE A 41 -14.32 12.63 -1.03
C PHE A 41 -13.98 11.77 -2.26
N PHE A 42 -12.83 11.09 -2.24
CA PHE A 42 -12.44 10.24 -3.38
C PHE A 42 -13.34 9.02 -3.53
N SER A 43 -13.91 8.47 -2.45
CA SER A 43 -14.90 7.38 -2.53
C SER A 43 -16.16 7.83 -3.28
N VAL A 44 -16.65 9.04 -3.01
CA VAL A 44 -17.80 9.64 -3.73
C VAL A 44 -17.44 9.92 -5.19
N VAL A 45 -16.23 10.44 -5.46
CA VAL A 45 -15.74 10.64 -6.83
C VAL A 45 -15.68 9.32 -7.59
N ILE A 46 -15.17 8.25 -6.98
CA ILE A 46 -15.18 6.91 -7.58
C ILE A 46 -16.61 6.47 -7.90
N ASP A 47 -17.55 6.55 -6.95
CA ASP A 47 -18.95 6.16 -7.17
C ASP A 47 -19.59 6.95 -8.31
N LEU A 48 -19.36 8.27 -8.35
CA LEU A 48 -19.83 9.14 -9.43
C LEU A 48 -19.26 8.70 -10.78
N LEU A 49 -17.93 8.58 -10.89
CA LEU A 49 -17.23 8.20 -12.13
C LEU A 49 -17.61 6.78 -12.61
N MET A 50 -17.95 5.88 -11.69
CA MET A 50 -18.50 4.56 -12.00
C MET A 50 -19.91 4.67 -12.60
N ARG A 51 -20.80 5.48 -12.00
CA ARG A 51 -22.18 5.69 -12.47
C ARG A 51 -22.24 6.33 -13.85
N ILE A 52 -21.40 7.35 -14.09
CA ILE A 52 -21.30 8.00 -15.41
C ILE A 52 -20.42 7.22 -16.40
N LYS A 53 -19.97 6.01 -16.04
CA LYS A 53 -19.19 5.09 -16.87
C LYS A 53 -17.82 5.59 -17.35
N VAL A 54 -17.27 6.64 -16.73
CA VAL A 54 -15.91 7.13 -17.05
C VAL A 54 -14.87 6.08 -16.70
N ILE A 55 -14.93 5.50 -15.50
CA ILE A 55 -14.00 4.43 -15.11
C ILE A 55 -14.17 3.20 -16.00
N ASP A 56 -15.40 2.91 -16.45
CA ASP A 56 -15.68 1.80 -17.36
C ASP A 56 -15.05 2.03 -18.74
N ALA A 57 -15.19 3.23 -19.31
CA ALA A 57 -14.58 3.60 -20.57
C ALA A 57 -13.05 3.52 -20.53
N ILE A 58 -12.43 4.04 -19.46
CA ILE A 58 -10.98 3.93 -19.25
C ILE A 58 -10.58 2.45 -19.13
N ALA A 59 -11.33 1.66 -18.37
CA ALA A 59 -11.06 0.24 -18.20
C ALA A 59 -11.12 -0.53 -19.53
N THR A 60 -12.04 -0.19 -20.44
CA THR A 60 -12.13 -0.83 -21.76
C THR A 60 -10.85 -0.63 -22.55
N VAL A 61 -10.33 0.60 -22.59
CA VAL A 61 -9.09 0.94 -23.31
C VAL A 61 -7.88 0.27 -22.66
N VAL A 62 -7.77 0.36 -21.33
CA VAL A 62 -6.64 -0.21 -20.56
C VAL A 62 -6.64 -1.74 -20.59
N SER A 63 -7.81 -2.38 -20.72
CA SER A 63 -7.90 -3.84 -20.78
C SER A 63 -7.32 -4.43 -22.07
N ILE A 64 -7.29 -3.68 -23.18
CA ILE A 64 -6.80 -4.16 -24.49
C ILE A 64 -5.37 -4.73 -24.40
N PRO A 65 -4.36 -3.97 -23.93
CA PRO A 65 -3.00 -4.49 -23.78
C PRO A 65 -2.87 -5.55 -22.67
N LEU A 66 -3.84 -5.65 -21.76
CA LEU A 66 -3.79 -6.56 -20.62
C LEU A 66 -4.45 -7.93 -20.88
N LYS A 67 -5.17 -8.09 -22.00
CA LYS A 67 -5.77 -9.38 -22.41
C LYS A 67 -4.79 -10.56 -22.42
N PRO A 68 -3.55 -10.45 -22.94
CA PRO A 68 -2.59 -11.57 -22.94
C PRO A 68 -2.25 -12.07 -21.53
N PHE A 69 -2.38 -11.21 -20.52
CA PHE A 69 -2.10 -11.54 -19.13
C PHE A 69 -3.32 -12.11 -18.38
N HIS A 70 -4.42 -12.40 -19.08
CA HIS A 70 -5.68 -12.90 -18.49
C HIS A 70 -6.25 -11.96 -17.41
N ILE A 71 -5.99 -10.66 -17.53
CA ILE A 71 -6.53 -9.64 -16.65
C ILE A 71 -7.87 -9.16 -17.23
N GLY A 72 -8.96 -9.50 -16.54
CA GLY A 72 -10.31 -9.16 -16.97
C GLY A 72 -10.67 -7.69 -16.73
N HIS A 73 -11.61 -7.18 -17.52
CA HIS A 73 -12.14 -5.81 -17.44
C HIS A 73 -12.60 -5.43 -16.03
N SER A 74 -13.24 -6.35 -15.31
CA SER A 74 -13.69 -6.13 -13.93
C SER A 74 -12.54 -5.80 -12.97
N LEU A 75 -11.39 -6.47 -13.12
CA LEU A 75 -10.22 -6.21 -12.29
C LEU A 75 -9.56 -4.88 -12.66
N VAL A 76 -9.45 -4.56 -13.95
CA VAL A 76 -8.92 -3.26 -14.42
C VAL A 76 -9.77 -2.12 -13.88
N LYS A 77 -11.09 -2.25 -13.95
CA LYS A 77 -12.05 -1.28 -13.40
C LYS A 77 -11.82 -1.04 -11.90
N SER A 78 -11.66 -2.11 -11.12
CA SER A 78 -11.38 -2.02 -9.68
C SER A 78 -10.01 -1.39 -9.39
N ILE A 79 -8.98 -1.70 -10.20
CA ILE A 79 -7.66 -1.09 -10.08
C ILE A 79 -7.72 0.41 -10.35
N ILE A 80 -8.44 0.86 -11.40
CA ILE A 80 -8.59 2.30 -11.70
C ILE A 80 -9.28 3.02 -10.53
N GLY A 81 -10.33 2.43 -9.95
CA GLY A 81 -10.94 2.96 -8.72
C GLY A 81 -9.92 3.04 -7.57
N GLY A 82 -9.09 2.02 -7.40
CA GLY A 82 -8.02 2.00 -6.40
C GLY A 82 -6.88 2.98 -6.65
N MET A 83 -6.62 3.35 -7.90
CA MET A 83 -5.66 4.40 -8.23
C MET A 83 -6.14 5.76 -7.73
N LEU A 84 -7.44 5.97 -7.58
CA LEU A 84 -8.02 7.16 -6.96
C LEU A 84 -8.02 7.06 -5.43
N GLU A 85 -8.51 5.95 -4.88
CA GLU A 85 -8.60 5.74 -3.44
C GLU A 85 -8.35 4.26 -3.09
N VAL A 86 -7.26 4.01 -2.37
CA VAL A 86 -6.74 2.66 -2.13
C VAL A 86 -7.70 1.76 -1.35
N THR A 87 -8.43 2.29 -0.37
CA THR A 87 -9.34 1.50 0.48
C THR A 87 -10.57 1.03 -0.29
N THR A 88 -11.19 1.94 -1.05
CA THR A 88 -12.32 1.67 -1.93
C THR A 88 -11.90 0.76 -3.08
N GLY A 89 -10.73 0.98 -3.67
CA GLY A 89 -10.12 0.08 -4.63
C GLY A 89 -9.94 -1.34 -4.11
N GLY A 90 -9.40 -1.49 -2.89
CA GLY A 90 -9.23 -2.78 -2.23
C GLY A 90 -10.57 -3.52 -2.06
N LYS A 91 -11.62 -2.80 -1.65
CA LYS A 91 -12.99 -3.33 -1.59
C LYS A 91 -13.50 -3.75 -2.97
N LEU A 92 -13.29 -2.93 -4.00
CA LEU A 92 -13.70 -3.25 -5.37
C LEU A 92 -12.96 -4.47 -5.92
N VAL A 93 -11.66 -4.62 -5.61
CA VAL A 93 -10.87 -5.79 -5.99
C VAL A 93 -11.36 -7.05 -5.28
N SER A 94 -11.65 -6.97 -3.97
CA SER A 94 -12.09 -8.15 -3.19
C SER A 94 -13.41 -8.74 -3.70
N MET A 95 -14.30 -7.89 -4.24
CA MET A 95 -15.58 -8.28 -4.83
C MET A 95 -15.49 -8.89 -6.23
N THR A 96 -14.34 -8.82 -6.91
CA THR A 96 -14.18 -9.44 -8.23
C THR A 96 -14.16 -10.97 -8.13
N SER A 97 -14.52 -11.68 -9.21
CA SER A 97 -14.47 -13.14 -9.30
C SER A 97 -13.11 -13.70 -9.76
N VAL A 98 -12.06 -12.88 -9.76
CA VAL A 98 -10.70 -13.28 -10.17
C VAL A 98 -10.02 -14.12 -9.10
N SER A 99 -8.91 -14.79 -9.47
CA SER A 99 -8.16 -15.62 -8.55
C SER A 99 -7.61 -14.83 -7.35
N LEU A 100 -7.42 -15.49 -6.21
CA LEU A 100 -6.84 -14.87 -5.02
C LEU A 100 -5.45 -14.28 -5.32
N GLN A 101 -4.66 -14.94 -6.16
CA GLN A 101 -3.36 -14.42 -6.62
C GLN A 101 -3.50 -13.08 -7.36
N GLN A 102 -4.48 -12.95 -8.27
CA GLN A 102 -4.74 -11.70 -8.98
C GLN A 102 -5.25 -10.60 -8.04
N LYS A 103 -6.08 -10.93 -7.05
CA LYS A 103 -6.51 -9.98 -6.01
C LYS A 103 -5.33 -9.47 -5.18
N ILE A 104 -4.46 -10.35 -4.72
CA ILE A 104 -3.27 -9.99 -3.94
C ILE A 104 -2.33 -9.12 -4.76
N ALA A 105 -2.08 -9.46 -6.02
CA ALA A 105 -1.24 -8.65 -6.90
C ALA A 105 -1.81 -7.25 -7.12
N ALA A 106 -3.12 -7.15 -7.41
CA ALA A 106 -3.80 -5.87 -7.57
C ALA A 106 -3.76 -5.03 -6.28
N VAL A 107 -4.09 -5.60 -5.13
CA VAL A 107 -4.04 -4.89 -3.84
C VAL A 107 -2.61 -4.47 -3.49
N SER A 108 -1.60 -5.31 -3.75
CA SER A 108 -0.19 -4.98 -3.53
C SER A 108 0.25 -3.79 -4.38
N PHE A 109 -0.17 -3.75 -5.66
CA PHE A 109 0.04 -2.57 -6.51
C PHE A 109 -0.61 -1.33 -5.92
N LEU A 110 -1.88 -1.42 -5.53
CA LEU A 110 -2.65 -0.28 -5.02
C LEU A 110 -2.06 0.27 -3.71
N VAL A 111 -1.61 -0.59 -2.80
CA VAL A 111 -0.93 -0.17 -1.56
C VAL A 111 0.40 0.52 -1.88
N GLY A 112 1.19 -0.05 -2.79
CA GLY A 112 2.45 0.54 -3.23
C GLY A 112 2.27 1.91 -3.89
N TRP A 113 1.23 2.07 -4.72
CA TRP A 113 0.82 3.34 -5.34
C TRP A 113 0.28 4.34 -4.31
N SER A 114 -0.52 3.88 -3.34
CA SER A 114 -1.18 4.66 -2.27
C SER A 114 -2.39 5.51 -2.67
N GLY A 115 -2.74 5.59 -3.95
CA GLY A 115 -3.97 6.25 -4.39
C GLY A 115 -3.86 7.79 -4.42
N LEU A 116 -4.67 8.44 -5.26
CA LEU A 116 -4.68 9.91 -5.37
C LEU A 116 -5.07 10.60 -4.05
N SER A 117 -5.89 9.97 -3.21
CA SER A 117 -6.27 10.49 -1.89
C SER A 117 -5.06 10.73 -0.97
N ILE A 118 -4.09 9.81 -0.94
CA ILE A 118 -2.86 9.93 -0.15
C ILE A 118 -1.86 10.85 -0.85
N HIS A 119 -1.79 10.79 -2.18
CA HIS A 119 -0.97 11.71 -2.97
C HIS A 119 -1.35 13.17 -2.75
N ALA A 120 -2.65 13.51 -2.69
CA ALA A 120 -3.13 14.86 -2.43
C ALA A 120 -2.71 15.36 -1.04
N GLN A 121 -2.80 14.50 -0.01
CA GLN A 121 -2.31 14.80 1.33
C GLN A 121 -0.79 15.03 1.32
N THR A 122 -0.05 14.15 0.66
CA THR A 122 1.42 14.21 0.60
C THR A 122 1.91 15.41 -0.21
N ALA A 123 1.18 15.84 -1.25
CA ALA A 123 1.51 17.02 -2.02
C ALA A 123 1.54 18.29 -1.14
N SER A 124 0.59 18.41 -0.21
CA SER A 124 0.55 19.55 0.73
C SER A 124 1.76 19.55 1.68
N LEU A 125 2.22 18.36 2.11
CA LEU A 125 3.36 18.19 3.00
C LEU A 125 4.71 18.37 2.30
N LEU A 126 4.82 17.96 1.04
CA LEU A 126 6.03 18.12 0.23
C LEU A 126 6.22 19.56 -0.28
N SER A 127 5.16 20.37 -0.25
CA SER A 127 5.23 21.79 -0.59
C SER A 127 6.28 22.49 0.27
N GLY A 128 7.30 23.07 -0.35
CA GLY A 128 8.40 23.77 0.34
C GLY A 128 9.64 22.93 0.66
N THR A 129 9.62 21.62 0.42
CA THR A 129 10.79 20.73 0.68
C THR A 129 11.78 20.63 -0.49
N GLY A 130 11.48 21.25 -1.64
CA GLY A 130 12.27 21.15 -2.88
C GLY A 130 12.12 19.81 -3.62
N VAL A 131 11.40 18.84 -3.06
CA VAL A 131 11.14 17.54 -3.70
C VAL A 131 10.13 17.71 -4.83
N ARG A 132 10.49 17.24 -6.02
CA ARG A 132 9.59 17.24 -7.19
C ARG A 132 8.49 16.19 -7.01
N PHE A 133 7.25 16.63 -6.86
CA PHE A 133 6.10 15.74 -6.69
C PHE A 133 5.95 14.71 -7.81
N SER A 134 6.27 15.06 -9.06
CA SER A 134 6.23 14.14 -10.20
C SER A 134 7.19 12.95 -10.04
N LEU A 135 8.38 13.20 -9.49
CA LEU A 135 9.37 12.15 -9.23
C LEU A 135 8.88 11.25 -8.09
N TYR A 136 8.35 11.84 -7.02
CA TYR A 136 7.75 11.10 -5.92
C TYR A 136 6.62 10.18 -6.41
N ALA A 137 5.68 10.70 -7.21
CA ALA A 137 4.57 9.93 -7.76
C ALA A 137 5.06 8.80 -8.68
N LEU A 138 6.05 9.06 -9.55
CA LEU A 138 6.65 8.02 -10.40
C LEU A 138 7.31 6.91 -9.58
N CYS A 139 8.08 7.26 -8.55
CA CYS A 139 8.69 6.28 -7.64
C CYS A 139 7.62 5.41 -6.97
N LYS A 140 6.50 6.00 -6.51
CA LYS A 140 5.37 5.26 -5.92
C LYS A 140 4.68 4.35 -6.92
N PHE A 141 4.52 4.79 -8.17
CA PHE A 141 3.97 3.95 -9.25
C PHE A 141 4.85 2.73 -9.52
N LEU A 142 6.16 2.94 -9.70
CA LEU A 142 7.12 1.86 -9.91
C LEU A 142 7.19 0.92 -8.69
N HIS A 143 7.12 1.46 -7.48
CA HIS A 143 7.03 0.67 -6.26
C HIS A 143 5.78 -0.22 -6.23
N GLY A 144 4.62 0.30 -6.65
CA GLY A 144 3.40 -0.49 -6.82
C GLY A 144 3.58 -1.63 -7.83
N ILE A 145 4.17 -1.36 -9.00
CA ILE A 145 4.44 -2.41 -10.00
C ILE A 145 5.33 -3.50 -9.41
N LEU A 146 6.43 -3.09 -8.75
CA LEU A 146 7.35 -4.02 -8.12
C LEU A 146 6.65 -4.84 -7.03
N ALA A 147 5.82 -4.23 -6.20
CA ALA A 147 5.06 -4.92 -5.16
C ALA A 147 4.11 -5.98 -5.75
N ALA A 148 3.40 -5.67 -6.84
CA ALA A 148 2.57 -6.66 -7.52
C ALA A 148 3.39 -7.82 -8.11
N LEU A 149 4.50 -7.51 -8.78
CA LEU A 149 5.38 -8.53 -9.36
C LEU A 149 5.96 -9.46 -8.28
N LEU A 150 6.43 -8.91 -7.17
CA LEU A 150 6.97 -9.67 -6.05
C LEU A 150 5.88 -10.49 -5.33
N SER A 151 4.64 -10.00 -5.29
CA SER A 151 3.54 -10.71 -4.64
C SER A 151 3.19 -12.04 -5.32
N ILE A 152 3.41 -12.17 -6.63
CA ILE A 152 3.06 -13.37 -7.42
C ILE A 152 3.80 -14.62 -6.93
N PRO A 153 5.16 -14.67 -6.92
CA PRO A 153 5.89 -15.82 -6.40
C PRO A 153 5.70 -15.98 -4.89
N LEU A 154 5.59 -14.88 -4.14
CA LEU A 154 5.44 -14.92 -2.69
C LEU A 154 4.10 -15.53 -2.27
N THR A 155 3.02 -15.23 -3.01
CA THR A 155 1.71 -15.84 -2.78
C THR A 155 1.74 -17.34 -3.04
N ARG A 156 2.43 -17.81 -4.09
CA ARG A 156 2.57 -19.25 -4.36
C ARG A 156 3.38 -19.96 -3.28
N LEU A 157 4.41 -19.30 -2.75
CA LEU A 157 5.24 -19.85 -1.68
C LEU A 157 4.51 -19.91 -0.33
N LEU A 158 3.83 -18.83 0.05
CA LEU A 158 3.18 -18.70 1.36
C LEU A 158 1.79 -19.33 1.41
N TYR A 159 1.09 -19.40 0.27
CA TYR A 159 -0.27 -19.92 0.15
C TYR A 159 -0.42 -20.86 -1.05
N PRO A 160 0.22 -22.04 -1.05
CA PRO A 160 0.09 -23.01 -2.14
C PRO A 160 -1.35 -23.52 -2.33
N ALA A 161 -2.21 -23.46 -1.31
CA ALA A 161 -3.63 -23.75 -1.43
C ALA A 161 -4.44 -22.62 -2.12
N ALA A 162 -3.93 -21.39 -2.12
CA ALA A 162 -4.57 -20.24 -2.78
C ALA A 162 -4.49 -20.29 -4.32
N SER A 163 -3.61 -21.13 -4.88
CA SER A 163 -3.53 -21.37 -6.32
C SER A 163 -4.58 -22.35 -6.87
N GLU A 164 -5.30 -23.09 -6.02
CA GLU A 164 -6.19 -24.21 -6.40
C GLU A 164 -7.68 -23.98 -6.06
N VAL A 165 -8.13 -22.71 -5.88
CA VAL A 165 -9.41 -22.40 -5.20
C VAL A 165 -10.67 -22.49 -6.07
N PHE A 166 -10.63 -23.05 -7.28
CA PHE A 166 -11.89 -23.43 -7.98
C PHE A 166 -12.38 -24.83 -7.59
N ARG A 167 -12.16 -25.24 -6.34
CA ARG A 167 -12.94 -26.29 -5.68
C ARG A 167 -13.82 -25.66 -4.61
N PRO A 168 -15.16 -25.68 -4.76
CA PRO A 168 -16.04 -25.34 -3.66
C PRO A 168 -15.82 -26.40 -2.57
N PHE A 169 -15.18 -26.02 -1.47
CA PHE A 169 -15.02 -26.90 -0.33
C PHE A 169 -16.36 -26.94 0.42
N PRO A 170 -17.07 -28.08 0.48
CA PRO A 170 -18.27 -28.19 1.27
C PRO A 170 -17.85 -28.22 2.74
N GLY A 171 -18.11 -27.14 3.46
CA GLY A 171 -17.77 -26.99 4.88
C GLY A 171 -16.64 -25.99 5.10
N ALA A 172 -16.89 -24.72 4.77
CA ALA A 172 -15.98 -23.63 5.12
C ALA A 172 -15.81 -23.59 6.65
N PHE A 173 -14.71 -24.15 7.13
CA PHE A 173 -14.23 -23.90 8.48
C PHE A 173 -13.99 -22.40 8.54
N SER A 174 -14.80 -21.68 9.31
CA SER A 174 -14.53 -20.28 9.62
C SER A 174 -13.50 -20.30 10.74
N PRO A 175 -12.21 -20.08 10.47
CA PRO A 175 -11.19 -20.11 11.51
C PRO A 175 -11.59 -19.15 12.62
N GLY A 176 -11.46 -19.60 13.87
CA GLY A 176 -11.72 -18.75 15.02
C GLY A 176 -10.78 -17.54 15.02
N TRP A 177 -11.15 -16.45 15.68
CA TRP A 177 -10.32 -15.23 15.75
C TRP A 177 -8.88 -15.51 16.21
N LYS A 178 -8.67 -16.54 17.05
CA LYS A 178 -7.35 -16.99 17.50
C LYS A 178 -6.49 -17.51 16.37
N GLU A 179 -7.07 -18.32 15.48
CA GLU A 179 -6.37 -18.90 14.34
C GLU A 179 -6.02 -17.82 13.32
N ILE A 180 -6.96 -16.90 13.04
CA ILE A 180 -6.71 -15.73 12.18
C ILE A 180 -5.57 -14.88 12.76
N LEU A 181 -5.57 -14.64 14.08
CA LEU A 181 -4.53 -13.87 14.75
C LEU A 181 -3.16 -14.56 14.66
N LEU A 182 -3.10 -15.87 14.92
CA LEU A 182 -1.86 -16.65 14.86
C LEU A 182 -1.31 -16.73 13.43
N SER A 183 -2.16 -16.92 12.42
CA SER A 183 -1.73 -16.89 11.02
C SER A 183 -1.22 -15.50 10.64
N SER A 184 -1.92 -14.43 11.06
CA SER A 184 -1.49 -13.04 10.80
C SER A 184 -0.14 -12.73 11.46
N LEU A 185 0.09 -13.24 12.67
CA LEU A 185 1.35 -13.05 13.40
C LEU A 185 2.52 -13.79 12.71
N HIS A 186 2.30 -15.03 12.26
CA HIS A 186 3.30 -15.77 11.49
C HIS A 186 3.68 -15.04 10.19
N LEU A 187 2.70 -14.50 9.47
CA LEU A 187 2.93 -13.72 8.25
C LEU A 187 3.69 -12.42 8.53
N LEU A 188 3.38 -11.74 9.63
CA LEU A 188 4.10 -10.55 10.06
C LEU A 188 5.58 -10.87 10.32
N VAL A 189 5.87 -11.92 11.10
CA VAL A 189 7.24 -12.35 11.41
C VAL A 189 7.99 -12.76 10.14
N ALA A 190 7.35 -13.56 9.27
CA ALA A 190 7.93 -13.94 7.98
C ALA A 190 8.23 -12.72 7.10
N GLY A 191 7.33 -11.72 7.09
CA GLY A 191 7.52 -10.46 6.38
C GLY A 191 8.71 -9.65 6.91
N ILE A 192 8.84 -9.52 8.24
CA ILE A 192 9.98 -8.83 8.87
C ILE A 192 11.29 -9.53 8.53
N LEU A 193 11.33 -10.87 8.61
CA LEU A 193 12.52 -11.64 8.25
C LEU A 193 12.89 -11.49 6.77
N CYS A 194 11.91 -11.46 5.87
CA CYS A 194 12.15 -11.22 4.45
C CYS A 194 12.73 -9.81 4.20
N ILE A 195 12.19 -8.79 4.85
CA ILE A 195 12.71 -7.41 4.73
C ILE A 195 14.12 -7.31 5.30
N ALA A 196 14.38 -7.94 6.45
CA ALA A 196 15.71 -7.98 7.05
C ALA A 196 16.73 -8.68 6.13
N LEU A 197 16.34 -9.81 5.53
CA LEU A 197 17.18 -10.53 4.56
C LEU A 197 17.48 -9.67 3.32
N LEU A 198 16.47 -9.01 2.75
CA LEU A 198 16.65 -8.10 1.62
C LEU A 198 17.58 -6.93 1.97
N ALA A 199 17.42 -6.33 3.15
CA ALA A 199 18.29 -5.26 3.62
C ALA A 199 19.75 -5.73 3.76
N VAL A 200 19.98 -6.93 4.32
CA VAL A 200 21.31 -7.53 4.40
C VAL A 200 21.90 -7.76 3.00
N LEU A 201 21.12 -8.31 2.07
CA LEU A 201 21.56 -8.52 0.69
C LEU A 201 21.93 -7.18 0.01
N CYS A 202 21.11 -6.14 0.14
CA CYS A 202 21.42 -4.80 -0.37
C CYS A 202 22.73 -4.24 0.21
N CYS A 203 22.94 -4.34 1.52
CA CYS A 203 24.19 -3.92 2.18
C CYS A 203 25.42 -4.69 1.67
N LEU A 204 25.27 -6.00 1.43
CA LEU A 204 26.35 -6.84 0.89
C LEU A 204 26.66 -6.46 -0.57
N PHE A 205 25.65 -6.17 -1.39
CA PHE A 205 25.82 -5.68 -2.76
C PHE A 205 26.53 -4.32 -2.79
N GLU A 206 26.10 -3.36 -1.98
CA GLU A 206 26.73 -2.02 -1.90
C GLU A 206 28.20 -2.12 -1.45
N LYS A 207 28.51 -2.98 -0.48
CA LYS A 207 29.88 -3.24 -0.04
C LYS A 207 30.74 -3.87 -1.14
N SER A 208 30.17 -4.77 -1.92
CA SER A 208 30.84 -5.42 -3.06
C SER A 208 31.12 -4.45 -4.21
N GLU A 209 30.20 -3.52 -4.49
CA GLU A 209 30.35 -2.49 -5.52
C GLU A 209 31.42 -1.45 -5.14
N LYS A 210 31.43 -0.97 -3.89
CA LYS A 210 32.51 -0.10 -3.37
C LYS A 210 33.89 -0.78 -3.42
N ALA A 211 33.96 -2.08 -3.16
CA ALA A 211 35.19 -2.88 -3.24
C ALA A 211 35.68 -3.15 -4.69
N ARG A 212 34.83 -2.95 -5.71
CA ARG A 212 35.20 -2.95 -7.13
C ARG A 212 35.60 -1.56 -7.62
N SER A 213 34.91 -0.50 -7.18
CA SER A 213 35.20 0.89 -7.57
C SER A 213 36.50 1.44 -6.96
N GLY A 214 36.93 0.98 -5.79
CA GLY A 214 38.20 1.41 -5.15
C GLY A 214 39.45 0.69 -5.67
N ARG A 215 39.36 -0.02 -6.79
CA ARG A 215 40.46 -0.75 -7.43
C ARG A 215 40.95 -0.12 -8.75
N HIS A 216 40.45 1.08 -9.08
CA HIS A 216 40.91 1.93 -10.18
C HIS A 216 41.72 3.11 -9.65
#